data_AF-A0A9N9VYG5-F1
#
_entry.id   AF-A0A9N9VYG5-F1
#
_cell.length_a   1.000
_cell.length_b   1.000
_cell.length_c   1.000
_cell.angle_alpha   90.00
_cell.angle_beta   90.00
_cell.angle_gamma   90.00
#
_symmetry.space_group_name_H-M   'P 1'
#
loop_
_entity.id
_entity.type
_entity.pdbx_description
1 polymer ?
#
loop_
_entity_poly.entity_id
_entity_poly.type
_entity_poly.pdbx_seq_one_letter_code
_entity_poly.pdbx_strand_id
1 'polypeptide(L)'
;MKSLTLAALASQILPAFSFEIKVSSGGNATSGHQYGFLHEDINSSGDGGIYAELIRNRAFQYSDSFPVSLDAWHSFNNANLALNRLDTPLSKALPVSVTVSPSSDSSGAVGLFNDGYWGIDVRQQAYTGTFWVYGAYEGVFTAELRSALEDDKVFGSVEVESKAAAGEWVEHTFELTPGEDAPNSNNTFALLFDPAGLAEGEESLDFNLISLFPPTYKGRKNGLRVDVAEALAGLHPSMLRFPGGNMLEGLTNTTYWDWKDTIGPLKDRPGFQGVWGYQQTHGLGIMEYLEWAEDMDLEIVVGVWAGLALDGGLTSEEDFPAVISDGLNEIEFICGSVDTKWGAVRAELGHPEPFPLRYVEIGNEDWLAGYPAGWDSYQEYRFPLFLKAINEAYPDIVVIASGSTHDGYKNLPLEALADYES
;
A
#
# COMPACT_ATOMS: atom_id res chain seq x y z
N MET A 1 -88.43 22.30 -10.27
CA MET A 1 -87.75 21.57 -11.36
C MET A 1 -86.97 22.55 -12.21
N LYS A 2 -85.70 22.76 -11.87
CA LYS A 2 -84.67 23.58 -12.54
C LYS A 2 -83.35 23.09 -11.93
N SER A 3 -82.22 22.88 -12.59
CA SER A 3 -81.77 22.91 -13.98
C SER A 3 -80.44 22.14 -13.95
N LEU A 4 -80.17 21.27 -14.92
CA LEU A 4 -78.82 20.74 -15.13
C LEU A 4 -77.89 21.90 -15.52
N THR A 5 -76.70 21.95 -14.93
CA THR A 5 -75.57 22.72 -15.46
C THR A 5 -74.36 21.79 -15.48
N LEU A 6 -74.09 21.22 -16.65
CA LEU A 6 -72.83 20.55 -16.96
C LEU A 6 -71.93 21.63 -17.57
N ALA A 7 -70.83 22.00 -16.89
CA ALA A 7 -69.81 22.87 -17.45
C ALA A 7 -68.45 22.17 -17.33
N ALA A 8 -67.81 22.02 -18.48
CA ALA A 8 -66.64 21.18 -18.74
C ALA A 8 -65.41 21.60 -17.92
N LEU A 9 -64.68 20.62 -17.37
CA LEU A 9 -63.29 20.80 -16.97
C LEU A 9 -62.46 21.03 -18.25
N ALA A 10 -61.88 22.21 -18.40
CA ALA A 10 -60.84 22.46 -19.39
C ALA A 10 -59.55 21.78 -18.90
N SER A 11 -59.15 20.68 -19.55
CA SER A 11 -57.80 20.13 -19.37
C SER A 11 -56.81 21.04 -20.07
N GLN A 12 -55.93 21.70 -19.32
CA GLN A 12 -54.77 22.38 -19.88
C GLN A 12 -53.80 21.31 -20.41
N ILE A 13 -53.68 21.20 -21.73
CA ILE A 13 -52.65 20.41 -22.37
C ILE A 13 -51.38 21.27 -22.36
N LEU A 14 -50.46 20.98 -21.44
CA LEU A 14 -49.09 21.49 -21.56
C LEU A 14 -48.41 20.73 -22.72
N PRO A 15 -47.71 21.42 -23.64
CA PRO A 15 -46.95 20.72 -24.67
C PRO A 15 -45.79 20.00 -23.98
N ALA A 16 -45.81 18.67 -24.05
CA ALA A 16 -44.63 17.88 -23.75
C ALA A 16 -43.61 18.14 -24.87
N PHE A 17 -42.52 18.83 -24.55
CA PHE A 17 -41.37 18.90 -25.45
C PHE A 17 -40.67 17.54 -25.43
N SER A 18 -40.91 16.72 -26.44
CA SER A 18 -40.11 15.51 -26.67
C SER A 18 -38.83 15.91 -27.39
N PHE A 19 -37.68 15.73 -26.75
CA PHE A 19 -36.40 15.77 -27.44
C PHE A 19 -36.15 14.40 -28.08
N GLU A 20 -36.04 14.36 -29.40
CA GLU A 20 -35.60 13.17 -30.13
C GLU A 20 -34.07 13.25 -30.26
N ILE A 21 -33.34 12.57 -29.36
CA ILE A 21 -31.88 12.45 -29.48
C ILE A 21 -31.59 11.46 -30.61
N LYS A 22 -31.18 11.99 -31.76
CA LYS A 22 -30.64 11.18 -32.86
C LYS A 22 -29.13 11.08 -32.70
N VAL A 23 -28.67 9.93 -32.20
CA VAL A 23 -27.26 9.56 -32.31
C VAL A 23 -27.01 9.15 -33.76
N SER A 24 -26.21 9.92 -34.49
CA SER A 24 -25.79 9.53 -35.85
C SER A 24 -25.01 8.22 -35.78
N SER A 25 -25.38 7.23 -36.59
CA SER A 25 -24.56 6.03 -36.77
C SER A 25 -23.21 6.41 -37.38
N GLY A 26 -22.11 5.98 -36.76
CA GLY A 26 -20.73 6.26 -37.22
C GLY A 26 -19.86 7.09 -36.27
N GLY A 27 -20.17 7.16 -34.96
CA GLY A 27 -19.28 7.78 -33.98
C GLY A 27 -17.92 7.07 -33.84
N ASN A 28 -16.94 7.73 -33.20
CA ASN A 28 -15.64 7.12 -32.90
C ASN A 28 -15.82 5.93 -31.96
N ALA A 29 -15.05 4.86 -32.18
CA ALA A 29 -14.95 3.77 -31.21
C ALA A 29 -14.36 4.31 -29.91
N THR A 30 -15.02 4.01 -28.79
CA THR A 30 -14.43 4.25 -27.46
C THR A 30 -13.27 3.29 -27.25
N SER A 31 -12.19 3.75 -26.62
CA SER A 31 -11.02 2.91 -26.34
C SER A 31 -11.31 1.75 -25.38
N GLY A 32 -12.41 1.79 -24.62
CA GLY A 32 -12.66 0.85 -23.51
C GLY A 32 -11.94 1.24 -22.21
N HIS A 33 -11.05 2.24 -22.27
CA HIS A 33 -10.18 2.71 -21.19
C HIS A 33 -10.70 4.01 -20.55
N GLN A 34 -12.02 4.23 -20.52
CA GLN A 34 -12.62 5.48 -20.04
C GLN A 34 -12.66 5.58 -18.51
N TYR A 35 -12.64 4.44 -17.82
CA TYR A 35 -12.87 4.37 -16.38
C TYR A 35 -11.86 3.41 -15.75
N GLY A 36 -11.14 3.89 -14.75
CA GLY A 36 -10.19 3.10 -13.98
C GLY A 36 -9.87 3.79 -12.67
N PHE A 37 -8.81 3.33 -12.03
CA PHE A 37 -8.35 3.87 -10.77
C PHE A 37 -6.97 4.48 -10.90
N LEU A 38 -6.75 5.52 -10.11
CA LEU A 38 -5.44 5.97 -9.69
C LEU A 38 -5.32 5.59 -8.22
N HIS A 39 -4.22 4.95 -7.84
CA HIS A 39 -3.91 4.66 -6.45
C HIS A 39 -2.50 5.14 -6.08
N GLU A 40 -2.48 6.06 -5.13
CA GLU A 40 -1.38 6.29 -4.19
C GLU A 40 -1.90 6.01 -2.79
N ASP A 41 -0.96 5.73 -1.87
CA ASP A 41 -1.27 5.62 -0.45
C ASP A 41 -1.44 7.02 0.18
N ILE A 42 -2.68 7.50 0.12
CA ILE A 42 -3.20 8.75 0.70
C ILE A 42 -4.42 8.43 1.58
N ASN A 43 -4.57 9.12 2.72
CA ASN A 43 -5.67 8.88 3.67
C ASN A 43 -5.74 7.41 4.15
N SER A 44 -4.60 6.72 4.26
CA SER A 44 -4.54 5.29 4.56
C SER A 44 -5.28 4.43 3.53
N SER A 45 -5.21 4.79 2.24
CA SER A 45 -5.78 4.00 1.14
C SER A 45 -4.96 2.75 0.84
N GLY A 46 -3.66 2.75 1.13
CA GLY A 46 -2.76 1.59 1.11
C GLY A 46 -2.72 0.95 2.49
N ASP A 47 -1.75 1.35 3.32
CA ASP A 47 -1.64 0.92 4.73
C ASP A 47 -2.87 1.35 5.55
N GLY A 48 -3.65 0.36 6.01
CA GLY A 48 -4.94 0.56 6.69
C GLY A 48 -6.16 0.58 5.77
N GLY A 49 -5.94 0.48 4.46
CA GLY A 49 -6.96 0.56 3.41
C GLY A 49 -7.06 -0.72 2.60
N ILE A 50 -6.64 -0.65 1.33
CA ILE A 50 -6.70 -1.79 0.41
C ILE A 50 -5.70 -2.89 0.78
N TYR A 51 -4.58 -2.55 1.44
CA TYR A 51 -3.65 -3.54 1.98
C TYR A 51 -4.24 -4.18 3.25
N ALA A 52 -4.27 -5.51 3.32
CA ALA A 52 -5.05 -6.22 4.34
C ALA A 52 -4.39 -6.33 5.73
N GLU A 53 -3.18 -5.80 5.92
CA GLU A 53 -2.52 -5.80 7.24
C GLU A 53 -3.38 -5.07 8.28
N LEU A 54 -3.58 -5.72 9.44
CA LEU A 54 -4.39 -5.16 10.52
C LEU A 54 -3.55 -4.46 11.58
N ILE A 55 -2.25 -4.75 11.67
CA ILE A 55 -1.36 -4.20 12.68
C ILE A 55 -0.74 -2.89 12.19
N ARG A 56 -1.11 -1.78 12.83
CA ARG A 56 -0.50 -0.47 12.55
C ARG A 56 0.88 -0.40 13.21
N ASN A 57 1.84 0.22 12.52
CA ASN A 57 3.22 0.35 13.01
C ASN A 57 3.86 -1.02 13.36
N ARG A 58 3.60 -2.03 12.52
CA ARG A 58 3.95 -3.45 12.75
C ARG A 58 5.42 -3.76 12.97
N ALA A 59 6.31 -2.90 12.48
CA ALA A 59 7.75 -3.14 12.45
C ALA A 59 8.59 -1.92 12.87
N PHE A 60 7.97 -0.92 13.50
CA PHE A 60 8.64 0.28 13.99
C PHE A 60 9.48 1.02 12.92
N GLN A 61 9.03 0.93 11.67
CA GLN A 61 9.63 1.63 10.54
C GLN A 61 9.55 3.13 10.77
N TYR A 62 10.56 3.85 10.32
CA TYR A 62 10.69 5.27 10.58
C TYR A 62 11.42 5.96 9.43
N SER A 63 11.33 7.27 9.41
CA SER A 63 12.04 8.15 8.51
C SER A 63 12.45 9.43 9.25
N ASP A 64 13.11 10.35 8.55
CA ASP A 64 13.48 11.64 9.15
C ASP A 64 12.24 12.47 9.52
N SER A 65 11.15 12.35 8.75
CA SER A 65 9.89 13.04 9.02
C SER A 65 8.99 12.30 10.02
N PHE A 66 9.13 10.98 10.13
CA PHE A 66 8.36 10.14 11.03
C PHE A 66 9.30 9.35 11.93
N PRO A 67 9.76 9.94 13.06
CA PRO A 67 10.69 9.29 13.95
C PRO A 67 10.05 8.06 14.60
N VAL A 68 10.91 7.12 14.98
CA VAL A 68 10.46 5.85 15.57
C VAL A 68 9.61 6.09 16.82
N SER A 69 8.52 5.33 16.93
CA SER A 69 7.53 5.51 17.99
C SER A 69 6.82 4.20 18.33
N LEU A 70 6.13 4.19 19.47
CA LEU A 70 5.19 3.14 19.86
C LEU A 70 3.76 3.47 19.42
N ASP A 71 3.57 4.26 18.34
CA ASP A 71 2.22 4.54 17.85
C ASP A 71 1.41 3.24 17.65
N ALA A 72 0.14 3.28 18.05
CA ALA A 72 -0.80 2.15 18.16
C ALA A 72 -0.46 1.04 19.16
N TRP A 73 0.74 1.01 19.76
CA TRP A 73 1.18 -0.03 20.70
C TRP A 73 1.03 0.40 22.16
N HIS A 74 0.44 -0.48 22.96
CA HIS A 74 0.17 -0.26 24.37
C HIS A 74 0.61 -1.44 25.22
N SER A 75 0.91 -1.20 26.49
CA SER A 75 1.31 -2.25 27.42
C SER A 75 0.11 -3.10 27.85
N PHE A 76 0.32 -4.41 27.95
CA PHE A 76 -0.61 -5.34 28.55
C PHE A 76 -0.14 -5.74 29.96
N ASN A 77 -1.04 -5.74 30.94
CA ASN A 77 -0.74 -6.05 32.35
C ASN A 77 0.51 -5.32 32.91
N ASN A 78 0.57 -4.01 32.63
CA ASN A 78 1.66 -3.13 33.08
C ASN A 78 3.06 -3.59 32.65
N ALA A 79 3.20 -4.27 31.51
CA ALA A 79 4.51 -4.49 30.91
C ALA A 79 5.22 -3.16 30.64
N ASN A 80 6.54 -3.13 30.74
CA ASN A 80 7.34 -2.01 30.25
C ASN A 80 7.58 -2.23 28.75
N LEU A 81 7.27 -1.21 27.95
CA LEU A 81 7.60 -1.17 26.52
C LEU A 81 8.71 -0.15 26.28
N ALA A 82 9.77 -0.56 25.60
CA ALA A 82 10.86 0.32 25.21
C ALA A 82 11.30 0.05 23.77
N LEU A 83 11.48 1.10 22.97
CA LEU A 83 12.09 0.97 21.66
C LEU A 83 13.59 0.73 21.82
N ASN A 84 14.12 -0.24 21.08
CA ASN A 84 15.51 -0.67 21.23
C ASN A 84 16.20 -0.83 19.88
N ARG A 85 17.52 -0.60 19.87
CA ARG A 85 18.41 -0.84 18.74
C ARG A 85 19.45 -1.86 19.18
N LEU A 86 19.10 -3.13 19.01
CA LEU A 86 19.99 -4.24 19.32
C LEU A 86 21.23 -4.21 18.42
N ASP A 87 22.34 -4.75 18.93
CA ASP A 87 23.54 -4.99 18.12
C ASP A 87 23.28 -5.95 16.95
N THR A 88 22.29 -6.84 17.11
CA THR A 88 21.77 -7.74 16.07
C THR A 88 20.32 -7.36 15.76
N PRO A 89 20.07 -6.45 14.81
CA PRO A 89 18.71 -6.13 14.39
C PRO A 89 18.07 -7.27 13.60
N LEU A 90 16.74 -7.25 13.43
CA LEU A 90 16.03 -8.24 12.60
C LEU A 90 16.57 -8.23 11.16
N SER A 91 16.81 -7.04 10.62
CA SER A 91 17.48 -6.83 9.36
C SER A 91 18.09 -5.43 9.31
N LYS A 92 18.82 -5.12 8.23
CA LYS A 92 19.27 -3.74 7.97
C LYS A 92 18.08 -2.79 7.75
N ALA A 93 16.99 -3.29 7.15
CA ALA A 93 15.80 -2.51 6.85
C ALA A 93 14.92 -2.25 8.09
N LEU A 94 14.94 -3.17 9.06
CA LEU A 94 14.16 -3.08 10.30
C LEU A 94 15.08 -3.09 11.54
N PRO A 95 15.78 -1.97 11.82
CA PRO A 95 16.80 -1.91 12.85
C PRO A 95 16.28 -1.62 14.26
N VAL A 96 14.97 -1.40 14.44
CA VAL A 96 14.35 -1.08 15.73
C VAL A 96 13.35 -2.15 16.12
N SER A 97 13.44 -2.62 17.36
CA SER A 97 12.49 -3.54 18.00
C SER A 97 11.76 -2.85 19.14
N VAL A 98 10.70 -3.50 19.64
CA VAL A 98 10.13 -3.19 20.96
C VAL A 98 10.59 -4.24 21.97
N THR A 99 11.29 -3.81 23.00
CA THR A 99 11.59 -4.60 24.19
C THR A 99 10.38 -4.60 25.11
N VAL A 100 9.96 -5.79 25.54
CA VAL A 100 8.84 -6.02 26.45
C VAL A 100 9.37 -6.73 27.70
N SER A 101 9.19 -6.12 28.87
CA SER A 101 9.61 -6.71 30.14
C SER A 101 8.49 -6.63 31.20
N PRO A 102 8.42 -7.59 32.13
CA PRO A 102 7.53 -7.46 33.28
C PRO A 102 7.91 -6.25 34.14
N SER A 103 6.94 -5.60 34.77
CA SER A 103 7.19 -4.62 35.84
C SER A 103 6.95 -5.23 37.22
N SER A 104 7.28 -4.50 38.28
CA SER A 104 7.01 -4.94 39.66
C SER A 104 5.52 -5.13 39.95
N ASP A 105 4.67 -4.47 39.17
CA ASP A 105 3.21 -4.46 39.33
C ASP A 105 2.51 -5.35 38.30
N SER A 106 3.27 -6.06 37.46
CA SER A 106 2.75 -7.06 36.53
C SER A 106 2.27 -8.31 37.29
N SER A 107 1.16 -8.89 36.84
CA SER A 107 0.64 -10.15 37.35
C SER A 107 0.15 -11.04 36.22
N GLY A 108 0.52 -12.31 36.23
CA GLY A 108 0.18 -13.25 35.16
C GLY A 108 0.95 -12.95 33.86
N ALA A 109 0.32 -13.26 32.72
CA ALA A 109 0.88 -12.97 31.41
C ALA A 109 1.03 -11.45 31.19
N VAL A 110 2.13 -11.05 30.55
CA VAL A 110 2.44 -9.67 30.18
C VAL A 110 2.62 -9.59 28.66
N GLY A 111 2.62 -8.39 28.10
CA GLY A 111 2.79 -8.24 26.67
C GLY A 111 2.50 -6.84 26.17
N LEU A 112 2.07 -6.79 24.92
CA LEU A 112 1.65 -5.58 24.24
C LEU A 112 0.39 -5.84 23.42
N PHE A 113 -0.37 -4.79 23.16
CA PHE A 113 -1.51 -4.85 22.24
C PHE A 113 -1.47 -3.68 21.24
N ASN A 114 -2.08 -3.90 20.08
CA ASN A 114 -2.17 -2.95 18.98
C ASN A 114 -3.62 -2.56 18.70
N ASP A 115 -3.88 -1.26 18.52
CA ASP A 115 -5.21 -0.72 18.18
C ASP A 115 -5.66 -1.06 16.76
N GLY A 116 -4.74 -1.49 15.89
CA GLY A 116 -4.92 -1.54 14.45
C GLY A 116 -5.13 -0.16 13.84
N TYR A 117 -5.73 -0.14 12.65
CA TYR A 117 -6.08 1.09 11.95
C TYR A 117 -7.43 1.64 12.45
N TRP A 118 -7.40 2.27 13.62
CA TRP A 118 -8.59 2.79 14.35
C TRP A 118 -9.59 1.69 14.73
N GLY A 119 -9.08 0.50 15.03
CA GLY A 119 -9.85 -0.70 15.35
C GLY A 119 -9.57 -1.86 14.40
N ILE A 120 -10.09 -3.03 14.75
CA ILE A 120 -10.00 -4.27 13.98
C ILE A 120 -11.42 -4.85 13.82
N ASP A 121 -11.86 -5.12 12.59
CA ASP A 121 -13.12 -5.83 12.34
C ASP A 121 -12.94 -7.33 12.57
N VAL A 122 -13.32 -7.80 13.76
CA VAL A 122 -13.17 -9.20 14.15
C VAL A 122 -14.38 -10.00 13.68
N ARG A 123 -14.13 -11.01 12.85
CA ARG A 123 -15.11 -11.90 12.24
C ARG A 123 -14.78 -13.35 12.55
N GLN A 124 -15.79 -14.21 12.52
CA GLN A 124 -15.60 -15.66 12.61
C GLN A 124 -14.99 -16.22 11.33
N GLN A 125 -13.69 -16.00 11.15
CA GLN A 125 -12.87 -16.44 10.03
C GLN A 125 -11.43 -16.70 10.49
N ALA A 126 -10.64 -17.38 9.66
CA ALA A 126 -9.23 -17.61 9.95
C ALA A 126 -8.42 -16.33 9.71
N TYR A 127 -7.64 -15.95 10.70
CA TYR A 127 -6.59 -14.92 10.61
C TYR A 127 -5.24 -15.61 10.65
N THR A 128 -4.31 -15.19 9.79
CA THR A 128 -2.93 -15.66 9.79
C THR A 128 -2.03 -14.58 10.32
N GLY A 129 -1.19 -14.90 11.30
CA GLY A 129 -0.27 -13.93 11.88
C GLY A 129 1.15 -14.44 12.00
N THR A 130 2.08 -13.50 12.04
CA THR A 130 3.50 -13.76 12.25
C THR A 130 4.08 -12.74 13.22
N PHE A 131 5.14 -13.10 13.92
CA PHE A 131 5.94 -12.17 14.71
C PHE A 131 7.36 -12.69 14.85
N TRP A 132 8.31 -11.79 15.06
CA TRP A 132 9.71 -12.14 15.31
C TRP A 132 10.07 -11.84 16.76
N VAL A 133 10.83 -12.75 17.37
CA VAL A 133 11.30 -12.64 18.76
C VAL A 133 12.82 -12.74 18.82
N TYR A 134 13.44 -11.89 19.62
CA TYR A 134 14.83 -12.00 20.04
C TYR A 134 14.92 -12.13 21.56
N GLY A 135 15.63 -13.15 22.02
CA GLY A 135 15.73 -13.52 23.44
C GLY A 135 15.27 -14.96 23.69
N ALA A 136 15.76 -15.59 24.76
CA ALA A 136 15.39 -16.96 25.10
C ALA A 136 14.09 -17.04 25.91
N TYR A 137 13.14 -17.85 25.43
CA TYR A 137 11.85 -18.06 26.07
C TYR A 137 11.39 -19.52 25.99
N GLU A 138 11.21 -20.16 27.15
CA GLU A 138 10.65 -21.50 27.32
C GLU A 138 9.18 -21.41 27.75
N GLY A 139 8.26 -21.54 26.79
CA GLY A 139 6.83 -21.46 27.04
C GLY A 139 6.02 -21.28 25.76
N VAL A 140 4.84 -20.72 25.91
CA VAL A 140 3.95 -20.38 24.78
C VAL A 140 3.69 -18.88 24.75
N PHE A 141 3.66 -18.31 23.56
CA PHE A 141 3.07 -16.99 23.35
C PHE A 141 1.56 -17.15 23.18
N THR A 142 0.78 -16.16 23.59
CA THR A 142 -0.66 -16.10 23.34
C THR A 142 -0.96 -14.93 22.42
N ALA A 143 -1.57 -15.21 21.27
CA ALA A 143 -2.09 -14.20 20.37
C ALA A 143 -3.61 -14.09 20.55
N GLU A 144 -4.14 -12.88 20.72
CA GLU A 144 -5.57 -12.65 20.99
C GLU A 144 -6.17 -11.56 20.12
N LEU A 145 -7.41 -11.77 19.68
CA LEU A 145 -8.31 -10.70 19.22
C LEU A 145 -9.33 -10.43 20.33
N ARG A 146 -9.34 -9.20 20.85
CA ARG A 146 -10.10 -8.85 22.06
C ARG A 146 -10.80 -7.50 21.94
N SER A 147 -11.82 -7.29 22.76
CA SER A 147 -12.56 -6.02 22.83
C SER A 147 -11.67 -4.93 23.41
N ALA A 148 -11.71 -3.74 22.80
CA ALA A 148 -11.13 -2.52 23.38
C ALA A 148 -12.08 -1.85 24.40
N LEU A 149 -13.31 -2.36 24.55
CA LEU A 149 -14.35 -1.78 25.39
C LEU A 149 -14.64 -2.59 26.67
N GLU A 150 -14.28 -3.87 26.66
CA GLU A 150 -14.56 -4.81 27.74
C GLU A 150 -13.29 -5.63 28.01
N ASP A 151 -12.61 -5.37 29.13
CA ASP A 151 -11.28 -5.91 29.43
C ASP A 151 -11.21 -7.44 29.32
N ASP A 152 -12.20 -8.16 29.83
CA ASP A 152 -12.20 -9.64 29.86
C ASP A 152 -12.78 -10.29 28.60
N LYS A 153 -13.15 -9.50 27.58
CA LYS A 153 -13.81 -10.01 26.37
C LYS A 153 -12.79 -10.34 25.29
N VAL A 154 -12.50 -11.63 25.12
CA VAL A 154 -11.69 -12.18 24.03
C VAL A 154 -12.60 -12.86 23.00
N PHE A 155 -12.44 -12.52 21.73
CA PHE A 155 -13.19 -13.12 20.62
C PHE A 155 -12.49 -14.36 20.05
N GLY A 156 -11.15 -14.34 20.02
CA GLY A 156 -10.32 -15.47 19.60
C GLY A 156 -8.96 -15.42 20.27
N SER A 157 -8.39 -16.60 20.54
CA SER A 157 -7.07 -16.74 21.14
C SER A 157 -6.41 -18.02 20.62
N VAL A 158 -5.08 -18.00 20.49
CA VAL A 158 -4.28 -19.17 20.15
C VAL A 158 -2.95 -19.14 20.90
N GLU A 159 -2.53 -20.30 21.38
CA GLU A 159 -1.20 -20.51 21.94
C GLU A 159 -0.20 -20.88 20.84
N VAL A 160 0.97 -20.26 20.87
CA VAL A 160 2.05 -20.43 19.90
C VAL A 160 3.30 -20.91 20.63
N GLU A 161 3.67 -22.16 20.40
CA GLU A 161 4.86 -22.77 21.00
C GLU A 161 6.12 -21.94 20.68
N SER A 162 6.86 -21.56 21.72
CA SER A 162 8.08 -20.79 21.56
C SER A 162 9.20 -21.64 20.98
N LYS A 163 9.84 -21.10 19.95
CA LYS A 163 11.16 -21.54 19.46
C LYS A 163 12.24 -20.50 19.70
N ALA A 164 11.95 -19.47 20.50
CA ALA A 164 12.83 -18.33 20.71
C ALA A 164 14.09 -18.77 21.47
N ALA A 165 15.25 -18.28 21.03
CA ALA A 165 16.55 -18.66 21.57
C ALA A 165 17.42 -17.43 21.78
N ALA A 166 18.39 -17.56 22.69
CA ALA A 166 19.29 -16.47 23.03
C ALA A 166 20.17 -16.10 21.83
N GLY A 167 20.25 -14.79 21.54
CA GLY A 167 21.18 -14.25 20.56
C GLY A 167 20.76 -14.37 19.09
N GLU A 168 19.53 -14.80 18.79
CA GLU A 168 19.02 -14.88 17.43
C GLU A 168 17.55 -14.43 17.32
N TRP A 169 17.18 -13.93 16.13
CA TRP A 169 15.80 -13.62 15.79
C TRP A 169 15.10 -14.87 15.26
N VAL A 170 13.98 -15.23 15.86
CA VAL A 170 13.17 -16.39 15.47
C VAL A 170 11.78 -15.92 15.05
N GLU A 171 11.32 -16.40 13.89
CA GLU A 171 9.96 -16.17 13.40
C GLU A 171 9.00 -17.21 13.98
N HIS A 172 7.83 -16.72 14.40
CA HIS A 172 6.71 -17.52 14.86
C HIS A 172 5.51 -17.21 13.99
N THR A 173 4.78 -18.26 13.61
CA THR A 173 3.59 -18.16 12.75
C THR A 173 2.41 -18.81 13.44
N PHE A 174 1.21 -18.25 13.29
CA PHE A 174 0.00 -18.80 13.89
C PHE A 174 -1.23 -18.59 13.00
N GLU A 175 -2.26 -19.40 13.26
CA GLU A 175 -3.60 -19.20 12.73
C GLU A 175 -4.55 -19.05 13.91
N LEU A 176 -5.38 -18.01 13.89
CA LEU A 176 -6.35 -17.69 14.94
C LEU A 176 -7.74 -17.57 14.31
N THR A 177 -8.71 -18.30 14.85
CA THR A 177 -10.12 -18.21 14.42
C THR A 177 -10.98 -17.77 15.60
N PRO A 178 -11.58 -16.57 15.58
CA PRO A 178 -12.52 -16.13 16.60
C PRO A 178 -13.73 -17.06 16.71
N GLY A 179 -14.26 -17.22 17.93
CA GLY A 179 -15.44 -18.01 18.20
C GLY A 179 -16.75 -17.33 17.77
N GLU A 180 -16.73 -16.01 17.61
CA GLU A 180 -17.86 -15.18 17.20
C GLU A 180 -17.40 -13.88 16.54
N ASP A 181 -18.30 -13.23 15.80
CA ASP A 181 -18.10 -11.86 15.30
C ASP A 181 -18.11 -10.85 16.46
N ALA A 182 -17.22 -9.88 16.43
CA ALA A 182 -17.33 -8.72 17.29
C ALA A 182 -18.52 -7.83 16.88
N PRO A 183 -19.21 -7.18 17.83
CA PRO A 183 -20.38 -6.34 17.52
C PRO A 183 -20.02 -5.01 16.84
N ASN A 184 -18.74 -4.63 16.83
CA ASN A 184 -18.19 -3.42 16.22
C ASN A 184 -16.67 -3.56 16.06
N SER A 185 -16.00 -2.56 15.49
CA SER A 185 -14.56 -2.58 15.23
C SER A 185 -13.65 -2.11 16.38
N ASN A 186 -14.19 -1.73 17.54
CA ASN A 186 -13.37 -1.31 18.69
C ASN A 186 -12.74 -2.53 19.37
N ASN A 187 -11.79 -3.16 18.68
CA ASN A 187 -11.09 -4.36 19.08
C ASN A 187 -9.59 -4.16 18.85
N THR A 188 -8.78 -4.89 19.61
CA THR A 188 -7.31 -4.86 19.54
C THR A 188 -6.76 -6.26 19.31
N PHE A 189 -5.51 -6.30 18.84
CA PHE A 189 -4.70 -7.51 18.80
C PHE A 189 -3.71 -7.49 19.97
N ALA A 190 -3.65 -8.55 20.77
CA ALA A 190 -2.67 -8.67 21.85
C ALA A 190 -1.71 -9.83 21.62
N LEU A 191 -0.43 -9.63 21.96
CA LEU A 191 0.61 -10.66 21.97
C LEU A 191 1.22 -10.74 23.37
N LEU A 192 1.03 -11.88 24.02
CA LEU A 192 1.29 -12.07 25.45
C LEU A 192 2.24 -13.26 25.69
N PHE A 193 2.92 -13.25 26.83
CA PHE A 193 3.71 -14.37 27.34
C PHE A 193 3.74 -14.36 28.87
N ASP A 194 3.96 -15.53 29.49
CA ASP A 194 4.21 -15.62 30.93
C ASP A 194 5.68 -15.32 31.23
N PRO A 195 6.02 -14.27 32.01
CA PRO A 195 7.40 -13.97 32.39
C PRO A 195 8.14 -15.12 33.07
N ALA A 196 7.43 -16.06 33.69
CA ALA A 196 8.05 -17.24 34.31
C ALA A 196 8.76 -18.15 33.30
N GLY A 197 8.45 -18.03 32.00
CA GLY A 197 9.13 -18.76 30.93
C GLY A 197 10.39 -18.06 30.39
N LEU A 198 10.73 -16.86 30.85
CA LEU A 198 12.01 -16.24 30.50
C LEU A 198 13.17 -17.11 30.99
N ALA A 199 14.14 -17.39 30.10
CA ALA A 199 15.29 -18.19 30.48
C ALA A 199 16.14 -17.50 31.57
N GLU A 200 16.98 -18.27 32.29
CA GLU A 200 17.85 -17.70 33.31
C GLU A 200 18.76 -16.60 32.73
N GLY A 201 18.64 -15.39 33.28
CA GLY A 201 19.39 -14.21 32.83
C GLY A 201 18.67 -13.34 31.80
N GLU A 202 17.50 -13.76 31.29
CA GLU A 202 16.65 -12.94 30.44
C GLU A 202 15.66 -12.13 31.30
N GLU A 203 15.65 -10.81 31.11
CA GLU A 203 14.72 -9.90 31.80
C GLU A 203 13.59 -9.40 30.88
N SER A 204 13.70 -9.65 29.57
CA SER A 204 12.81 -9.13 28.54
C SER A 204 12.89 -9.94 27.26
N LEU A 205 11.95 -9.71 26.35
CA LEU A 205 12.01 -10.16 24.96
C LEU A 205 11.88 -8.96 24.03
N ASP A 206 12.59 -9.00 22.90
CA ASP A 206 12.45 -8.02 21.84
C ASP A 206 11.55 -8.57 20.73
N PHE A 207 10.60 -7.76 20.28
CA PHE A 207 9.68 -8.11 19.20
C PHE A 207 9.82 -7.19 18.00
N ASN A 208 9.61 -7.73 16.81
CA ASN A 208 9.59 -6.98 15.56
C ASN A 208 8.68 -7.68 14.53
N LEU A 209 8.29 -6.95 13.48
CA LEU A 209 7.47 -7.40 12.36
C LEU A 209 6.29 -8.28 12.82
N ILE A 210 5.44 -7.70 13.65
CA ILE A 210 4.23 -8.33 14.19
C ILE A 210 3.08 -8.09 13.20
N SER A 211 2.58 -9.13 12.56
CA SER A 211 1.62 -9.05 11.48
C SER A 211 0.37 -9.88 11.76
N LEU A 212 -0.78 -9.40 11.31
CA LEU A 212 -2.04 -10.13 11.34
C LEU A 212 -2.85 -9.81 10.09
N PHE A 213 -3.16 -10.85 9.32
CA PHE A 213 -3.97 -10.75 8.11
C PHE A 213 -5.29 -11.50 8.27
N PRO A 214 -6.43 -10.92 7.84
CA PRO A 214 -7.64 -11.67 7.56
C PRO A 214 -7.46 -12.45 6.22
N PRO A 215 -8.47 -13.20 5.77
CA PRO A 215 -8.48 -13.71 4.40
C PRO A 215 -8.34 -12.55 3.41
N THR A 216 -7.52 -12.74 2.38
CA THR A 216 -7.21 -11.72 1.37
C THR A 216 -7.94 -11.98 0.07
N TYR A 217 -8.11 -10.92 -0.73
CA TYR A 217 -8.69 -11.02 -2.06
C TYR A 217 -7.92 -12.04 -2.90
N LYS A 218 -8.67 -12.98 -3.51
CA LYS A 218 -8.15 -14.15 -4.26
C LYS A 218 -7.17 -15.05 -3.49
N GLY A 219 -7.03 -14.88 -2.17
CA GLY A 219 -6.11 -15.67 -1.35
C GLY A 219 -4.63 -15.36 -1.57
N ARG A 220 -4.29 -14.17 -2.11
CA ARG A 220 -2.90 -13.72 -2.25
C ARG A 220 -2.25 -13.54 -0.89
N LYS A 221 -1.08 -14.14 -0.66
CA LYS A 221 -0.28 -13.83 0.54
C LYS A 221 0.13 -12.36 0.48
N ASN A 222 0.18 -11.68 1.62
CA ASN A 222 0.49 -10.24 1.66
C ASN A 222 -0.50 -9.39 0.82
N GLY A 223 -1.71 -9.91 0.60
CA GLY A 223 -2.64 -9.39 -0.39
C GLY A 223 -3.59 -8.31 0.11
N LEU A 224 -4.66 -8.11 -0.68
CA LEU A 224 -5.60 -7.01 -0.48
C LEU A 224 -6.78 -7.39 0.42
N ARG A 225 -7.40 -6.36 1.02
CA ARG A 225 -8.60 -6.47 1.83
C ARG A 225 -9.79 -6.84 0.95
N VAL A 226 -10.47 -7.94 1.27
CA VAL A 226 -11.49 -8.54 0.39
C VAL A 226 -12.63 -7.58 0.07
N ASP A 227 -13.23 -6.95 1.08
CA ASP A 227 -14.40 -6.08 0.92
C ASP A 227 -14.11 -4.84 0.06
N VAL A 228 -12.95 -4.20 0.25
CA VAL A 228 -12.54 -3.04 -0.58
C VAL A 228 -12.21 -3.51 -1.99
N ALA A 229 -11.46 -4.60 -2.15
CA ALA A 229 -11.12 -5.12 -3.46
C ALA A 229 -12.36 -5.55 -4.26
N GLU A 230 -13.33 -6.21 -3.62
CA GLU A 230 -14.60 -6.58 -4.25
C GLU A 230 -15.45 -5.36 -4.62
N ALA A 231 -15.48 -4.33 -3.76
CA ALA A 231 -16.16 -3.08 -4.08
C ALA A 231 -15.54 -2.38 -5.30
N LEU A 232 -14.21 -2.33 -5.38
CA LEU A 232 -13.48 -1.75 -6.50
C LEU A 232 -13.69 -2.57 -7.79
N ALA A 233 -13.60 -3.90 -7.72
CA ALA A 233 -13.90 -4.78 -8.85
C ALA A 233 -15.35 -4.61 -9.34
N GLY A 234 -16.30 -4.38 -8.43
CA GLY A 234 -17.72 -4.13 -8.75
C GLY A 234 -17.98 -2.84 -9.51
N LEU A 235 -17.02 -1.91 -9.57
CA LEU A 235 -17.10 -0.71 -10.43
C LEU A 235 -16.76 -1.02 -11.89
N HIS A 236 -16.29 -2.24 -12.19
CA HIS A 236 -15.81 -2.66 -13.51
C HIS A 236 -14.79 -1.69 -14.12
N PRO A 237 -13.72 -1.35 -13.39
CA PRO A 237 -12.60 -0.56 -13.91
C PRO A 237 -11.92 -1.28 -15.08
N SER A 238 -11.22 -0.52 -15.90
CA SER A 238 -10.43 -1.03 -17.03
C SER A 238 -8.92 -0.83 -16.86
N MET A 239 -8.50 -0.01 -15.90
CA MET A 239 -7.09 0.30 -15.67
C MET A 239 -6.80 0.62 -14.20
N LEU A 240 -5.53 0.49 -13.83
CA LEU A 240 -4.95 0.93 -12.57
C LEU A 240 -3.66 1.75 -12.85
N ARG A 241 -3.68 3.04 -12.48
CA ARG A 241 -2.50 3.92 -12.39
C ARG A 241 -1.91 3.84 -10.99
N PHE A 242 -0.63 3.51 -10.88
CA PHE A 242 0.10 3.42 -9.59
C PHE A 242 1.62 3.62 -9.82
N PRO A 243 2.43 3.88 -8.78
CA PRO A 243 2.06 4.21 -7.39
C PRO A 243 1.70 5.69 -7.21
N GLY A 244 1.55 6.44 -8.32
CA GLY A 244 1.37 7.89 -8.33
C GLY A 244 0.11 8.37 -7.61
N GLY A 245 -0.12 9.67 -7.43
CA GLY A 245 0.64 10.82 -7.91
C GLY A 245 1.82 11.19 -7.01
N ASN A 246 1.62 12.10 -6.06
CA ASN A 246 2.69 12.67 -5.24
C ASN A 246 3.56 11.63 -4.52
N MET A 247 3.00 10.46 -4.18
CA MET A 247 3.75 9.34 -3.60
C MET A 247 4.95 8.91 -4.47
N LEU A 248 4.81 8.93 -5.80
CA LEU A 248 5.89 8.60 -6.73
C LEU A 248 7.10 9.53 -6.57
N GLU A 249 6.83 10.83 -6.46
CA GLU A 249 7.85 11.89 -6.43
C GLU A 249 8.65 11.93 -5.13
N GLY A 250 8.00 11.63 -4.01
CA GLY A 250 8.58 11.78 -2.68
C GLY A 250 8.79 13.24 -2.27
N LEU A 251 9.20 13.44 -1.01
CA LEU A 251 9.42 14.80 -0.49
C LEU A 251 10.73 15.43 -0.99
N THR A 252 11.73 14.60 -1.31
CA THR A 252 13.05 15.00 -1.83
C THR A 252 13.56 13.95 -2.81
N ASN A 253 14.59 14.27 -3.62
CA ASN A 253 15.19 13.32 -4.57
C ASN A 253 15.86 12.09 -3.94
N THR A 254 15.95 12.02 -2.61
CA THR A 254 16.44 10.84 -1.90
C THR A 254 15.33 10.08 -1.17
N THR A 255 14.08 10.54 -1.32
CA THR A 255 12.90 9.99 -0.65
C THR A 255 11.75 9.78 -1.63
N TYR A 256 12.04 9.63 -2.94
CA TYR A 256 11.08 9.16 -3.94
C TYR A 256 10.72 7.69 -3.68
N TRP A 257 9.59 7.25 -4.22
CA TRP A 257 9.18 5.86 -4.08
C TRP A 257 10.12 4.96 -4.91
N ASP A 258 11.00 4.23 -4.23
CA ASP A 258 11.88 3.26 -4.88
C ASP A 258 11.19 1.88 -4.89
N TRP A 259 10.74 1.47 -6.08
CA TRP A 259 10.08 0.17 -6.28
C TRP A 259 10.90 -1.02 -5.76
N LYS A 260 12.24 -0.93 -5.76
CA LYS A 260 13.15 -1.98 -5.28
C LYS A 260 13.05 -2.18 -3.77
N ASP A 261 12.72 -1.14 -3.03
CA ASP A 261 12.49 -1.20 -1.57
C ASP A 261 11.12 -1.80 -1.22
N THR A 262 10.32 -2.16 -2.22
CA THR A 262 8.97 -2.71 -2.06
C THR A 262 8.85 -4.19 -2.41
N ILE A 263 9.92 -4.83 -2.88
CA ILE A 263 9.93 -6.24 -3.27
C ILE A 263 10.62 -7.12 -2.24
N GLY A 264 10.42 -8.44 -2.35
CA GLY A 264 11.06 -9.41 -1.47
C GLY A 264 10.42 -9.52 -0.08
N PRO A 265 11.10 -10.19 0.86
CA PRO A 265 10.59 -10.44 2.20
C PRO A 265 10.29 -9.13 2.95
N LEU A 266 9.17 -9.08 3.69
CA LEU A 266 8.78 -7.91 4.47
C LEU A 266 9.86 -7.42 5.44
N LYS A 267 10.65 -8.35 6.01
CA LYS A 267 11.75 -8.00 6.90
C LYS A 267 12.85 -7.17 6.21
N ASP A 268 12.93 -7.20 4.89
CA ASP A 268 13.94 -6.50 4.11
C ASP A 268 13.39 -5.21 3.45
N ARG A 269 12.12 -4.86 3.71
CA ARG A 269 11.47 -3.64 3.19
C ARG A 269 11.62 -2.49 4.22
N PRO A 270 12.35 -1.40 3.90
CA PRO A 270 12.61 -0.31 4.86
C PRO A 270 11.38 0.57 5.11
N GLY A 271 10.40 0.55 4.20
CA GLY A 271 9.22 1.41 4.24
C GLY A 271 9.45 2.75 3.52
N PHE A 272 8.39 3.56 3.48
CA PHE A 272 8.40 4.86 2.83
C PHE A 272 8.14 5.96 3.84
N GLN A 273 8.83 7.09 3.70
CA GLN A 273 8.47 8.28 4.47
C GLN A 273 7.03 8.72 4.20
N GLY A 274 6.51 8.51 2.98
CA GLY A 274 5.21 9.02 2.58
C GLY A 274 5.22 10.53 2.39
N VAL A 275 4.21 11.03 1.68
CA VAL A 275 4.01 12.46 1.39
C VAL A 275 2.72 13.01 2.01
N TRP A 276 1.91 12.13 2.61
CA TRP A 276 0.57 12.42 3.13
C TRP A 276 0.48 12.40 4.67
N GLY A 277 1.59 12.65 5.35
CA GLY A 277 1.57 12.83 6.81
C GLY A 277 1.66 11.54 7.63
N TYR A 278 2.07 10.42 7.03
CA TYR A 278 2.35 9.17 7.74
C TYR A 278 3.43 8.34 7.05
N GLN A 279 4.13 7.54 7.86
CA GLN A 279 5.06 6.50 7.42
C GLN A 279 4.30 5.34 6.78
N GLN A 280 4.77 4.85 5.65
CA GLN A 280 4.24 3.65 4.98
C GLN A 280 5.20 2.47 5.14
N THR A 281 4.65 1.26 5.09
CA THR A 281 5.36 0.01 5.41
C THR A 281 6.07 -0.60 4.22
N HIS A 282 5.76 -0.17 2.99
CA HIS A 282 6.05 -0.90 1.73
C HIS A 282 5.46 -2.33 1.70
N GLY A 283 4.48 -2.62 2.55
CA GLY A 283 3.76 -3.89 2.53
C GLY A 283 2.95 -4.09 1.26
N LEU A 284 2.28 -3.03 0.81
CA LEU A 284 1.72 -2.91 -0.55
C LEU A 284 2.82 -2.41 -1.49
N GLY A 285 3.58 -3.34 -2.06
CA GLY A 285 4.65 -3.07 -3.00
C GLY A 285 4.25 -3.30 -4.45
N ILE A 286 5.22 -3.12 -5.35
CA ILE A 286 4.99 -3.28 -6.79
C ILE A 286 4.41 -4.65 -7.16
N MET A 287 4.87 -5.74 -6.53
CA MET A 287 4.33 -7.08 -6.77
C MET A 287 2.84 -7.16 -6.40
N GLU A 288 2.47 -6.59 -5.26
CA GLU A 288 1.08 -6.60 -4.79
C GLU A 288 0.16 -5.73 -5.67
N TYR A 289 0.65 -4.61 -6.23
CA TYR A 289 -0.08 -3.82 -7.25
C TYR A 289 -0.25 -4.57 -8.58
N LEU A 290 0.78 -5.29 -9.03
CA LEU A 290 0.72 -6.06 -10.26
C LEU A 290 -0.26 -7.24 -10.13
N GLU A 291 -0.23 -7.94 -9.01
CA GLU A 291 -1.21 -8.99 -8.70
C GLU A 291 -2.63 -8.45 -8.53
N TRP A 292 -2.79 -7.24 -7.98
CA TRP A 292 -4.08 -6.54 -7.96
C TRP A 292 -4.61 -6.36 -9.38
N ALA A 293 -3.81 -5.79 -10.28
CA ALA A 293 -4.22 -5.59 -11.67
C ALA A 293 -4.57 -6.93 -12.35
N GLU A 294 -3.77 -7.97 -12.16
CA GLU A 294 -4.02 -9.32 -12.69
C GLU A 294 -5.35 -9.91 -12.17
N ASP A 295 -5.59 -9.85 -10.86
CA ASP A 295 -6.76 -10.44 -10.20
C ASP A 295 -8.08 -9.72 -10.54
N MET A 296 -8.01 -8.51 -11.08
CA MET A 296 -9.14 -7.70 -11.55
C MET A 296 -9.19 -7.51 -13.07
N ASP A 297 -8.28 -8.11 -13.84
CA ASP A 297 -8.18 -7.98 -15.30
C ASP A 297 -8.03 -6.50 -15.76
N LEU A 298 -7.12 -5.77 -15.11
CA LEU A 298 -6.86 -4.35 -15.36
C LEU A 298 -5.64 -4.13 -16.23
N GLU A 299 -5.72 -3.15 -17.12
CA GLU A 299 -4.53 -2.59 -17.77
C GLU A 299 -3.71 -1.77 -16.77
N ILE A 300 -2.39 -1.94 -16.81
CA ILE A 300 -1.47 -1.22 -15.93
C ILE A 300 -1.03 0.09 -16.59
N VAL A 301 -1.11 1.18 -15.82
CA VAL A 301 -0.38 2.42 -16.06
C VAL A 301 0.63 2.57 -14.91
N VAL A 302 1.91 2.29 -15.17
CA VAL A 302 2.95 2.44 -14.14
C VAL A 302 3.62 3.81 -14.26
N GLY A 303 3.65 4.56 -13.17
CA GLY A 303 4.42 5.79 -13.07
C GLY A 303 5.87 5.49 -12.73
N VAL A 304 6.83 6.00 -13.52
CA VAL A 304 8.26 5.91 -13.24
C VAL A 304 8.77 7.26 -12.74
N TRP A 305 9.60 7.25 -11.70
CA TRP A 305 10.13 8.48 -11.12
C TRP A 305 11.01 9.21 -12.14
N ALA A 306 10.69 10.48 -12.41
CA ALA A 306 11.29 11.25 -13.49
C ALA A 306 12.32 12.30 -13.01
N GLY A 307 12.89 12.14 -11.82
CA GLY A 307 13.98 13.02 -11.35
C GLY A 307 13.54 14.33 -10.71
N LEU A 308 12.25 14.48 -10.37
CA LEU A 308 11.68 15.64 -9.69
C LEU A 308 11.04 15.18 -8.37
N ALA A 309 11.25 15.93 -7.30
CA ALA A 309 10.57 15.72 -6.01
C ALA A 309 9.72 16.92 -5.61
N LEU A 310 8.82 16.73 -4.64
CA LEU A 310 7.83 17.73 -4.24
C LEU A 310 8.43 19.01 -3.63
N ASP A 311 9.66 18.97 -3.09
CA ASP A 311 10.37 20.16 -2.63
C ASP A 311 10.99 21.00 -3.77
N GLY A 312 10.84 20.53 -5.02
CA GLY A 312 11.48 21.11 -6.20
C GLY A 312 12.91 20.63 -6.41
N GLY A 313 13.37 19.63 -5.65
CA GLY A 313 14.61 18.90 -5.90
C GLY A 313 14.61 18.34 -7.32
N LEU A 314 15.70 18.57 -8.04
CA LEU A 314 15.83 18.23 -9.45
C LEU A 314 17.13 17.48 -9.70
N THR A 315 17.03 16.31 -10.32
CA THR A 315 18.19 15.55 -10.78
C THR A 315 18.80 16.26 -11.98
N SER A 316 20.12 16.47 -11.98
CA SER A 316 20.80 17.15 -13.09
C SER A 316 20.75 16.34 -14.39
N GLU A 317 20.88 16.98 -15.56
CA GLU A 317 20.97 16.27 -16.84
C GLU A 317 22.16 15.29 -16.88
N GLU A 318 23.27 15.61 -16.20
CA GLU A 318 24.46 14.74 -16.10
C GLU A 318 24.15 13.43 -15.34
N ASP A 319 23.35 13.51 -14.27
CA ASP A 319 22.99 12.36 -13.42
C ASP A 319 21.74 11.62 -13.91
N PHE A 320 20.96 12.25 -14.80
CA PHE A 320 19.70 11.72 -15.32
C PHE A 320 19.76 10.34 -15.99
N PRO A 321 20.87 9.91 -16.64
CA PRO A 321 20.99 8.56 -17.16
C PRO A 321 20.78 7.45 -16.11
N ALA A 322 21.09 7.71 -14.83
CA ALA A 322 20.81 6.75 -13.76
C ALA A 322 19.31 6.59 -13.49
N VAL A 323 18.55 7.69 -13.56
CA VAL A 323 17.09 7.70 -13.42
C VAL A 323 16.44 6.92 -14.57
N ILE A 324 16.93 7.13 -15.80
CA ILE A 324 16.48 6.37 -16.98
C ILE A 324 16.76 4.88 -16.82
N SER A 325 17.96 4.51 -16.38
CA SER A 325 18.29 3.10 -16.17
C SER A 325 17.40 2.45 -15.11
N ASP A 326 17.01 3.18 -14.07
CA ASP A 326 16.15 2.65 -13.01
C ASP A 326 14.70 2.47 -13.47
N GLY A 327 14.15 3.42 -14.22
CA GLY A 327 12.83 3.25 -14.85
C GLY A 327 12.80 2.11 -15.87
N LEU A 328 13.85 1.92 -16.67
CA LEU A 328 13.95 0.76 -17.58
C LEU A 328 14.08 -0.58 -16.81
N ASN A 329 14.71 -0.57 -15.65
CA ASN A 329 14.79 -1.74 -14.77
C ASN A 329 13.41 -2.08 -14.18
N GLU A 330 12.61 -1.08 -13.82
CA GLU A 330 11.24 -1.25 -13.36
C GLU A 330 10.35 -1.85 -14.46
N ILE A 331 10.46 -1.35 -15.69
CA ILE A 331 9.75 -1.92 -16.85
C ILE A 331 10.21 -3.37 -17.09
N GLU A 332 11.52 -3.65 -17.03
CA GLU A 332 12.05 -5.01 -17.17
C GLU A 332 11.53 -5.95 -16.07
N PHE A 333 11.38 -5.46 -14.84
CA PHE A 333 10.80 -6.22 -13.74
C PHE A 333 9.36 -6.64 -14.05
N ILE A 334 8.55 -5.73 -14.58
CA ILE A 334 7.14 -5.97 -14.87
C ILE A 334 6.97 -6.92 -16.06
N CYS A 335 7.55 -6.58 -17.22
CA CYS A 335 7.25 -7.24 -18.49
C CYS A 335 8.44 -7.99 -19.13
N GLY A 336 9.61 -8.00 -18.51
CA GLY A 336 10.78 -8.72 -19.00
C GLY A 336 10.66 -10.24 -18.89
N SER A 337 11.33 -10.97 -19.79
CA SER A 337 11.44 -12.43 -19.70
C SER A 337 12.28 -12.86 -18.51
N VAL A 338 12.09 -14.09 -18.02
CA VAL A 338 12.91 -14.66 -16.93
C VAL A 338 14.42 -14.74 -17.21
N ASP A 339 14.85 -14.57 -18.46
CA ASP A 339 16.27 -14.54 -18.84
C ASP A 339 16.93 -13.15 -18.64
N THR A 340 16.14 -12.10 -18.35
CA THR A 340 16.65 -10.78 -18.01
C THR A 340 16.88 -10.66 -16.51
N LYS A 341 17.63 -9.64 -16.08
CA LYS A 341 18.00 -9.49 -14.67
C LYS A 341 16.75 -9.33 -13.81
N TRP A 342 15.87 -8.39 -14.15
CA TRP A 342 14.71 -8.06 -13.33
C TRP A 342 13.52 -8.97 -13.58
N GLY A 343 13.40 -9.55 -14.78
CA GLY A 343 12.45 -10.63 -15.03
C GLY A 343 12.76 -11.88 -14.22
N ALA A 344 14.04 -12.22 -14.02
CA ALA A 344 14.46 -13.28 -13.10
C ALA A 344 14.10 -12.98 -11.65
N VAL A 345 14.28 -11.74 -11.19
CA VAL A 345 13.88 -11.32 -9.83
C VAL A 345 12.37 -11.48 -9.64
N ARG A 346 11.54 -11.02 -10.59
CA ARG A 346 10.08 -11.25 -10.53
C ARG A 346 9.74 -12.75 -10.45
N ALA A 347 10.42 -13.58 -11.23
CA ALA A 347 10.24 -15.03 -11.20
C ALA A 347 10.61 -15.66 -9.84
N GLU A 348 11.70 -15.20 -9.21
CA GLU A 348 12.12 -15.64 -7.87
C GLU A 348 11.10 -15.26 -6.79
N LEU A 349 10.37 -14.15 -6.98
CA LEU A 349 9.28 -13.71 -6.12
C LEU A 349 7.97 -14.50 -6.34
N GLY A 350 7.98 -15.50 -7.22
CA GLY A 350 6.88 -16.43 -7.43
C GLY A 350 6.01 -16.14 -8.66
N HIS A 351 6.37 -15.16 -9.48
CA HIS A 351 5.63 -14.81 -10.70
C HIS A 351 6.54 -14.82 -11.95
N PRO A 352 6.77 -16.00 -12.58
CA PRO A 352 7.67 -16.11 -13.71
C PRO A 352 7.12 -15.47 -14.99
N GLU A 353 5.80 -15.44 -15.16
CA GLU A 353 5.20 -14.89 -16.37
C GLU A 353 5.30 -13.36 -16.37
N PRO A 354 5.58 -12.71 -17.51
CA PRO A 354 5.53 -11.26 -17.60
C PRO A 354 4.12 -10.72 -17.36
N PHE A 355 3.99 -9.64 -16.59
CA PHE A 355 2.73 -8.90 -16.53
C PHE A 355 2.53 -8.12 -17.85
N PRO A 356 1.30 -8.05 -18.38
CA PRO A 356 0.99 -7.18 -19.51
C PRO A 356 1.23 -5.71 -19.14
N LEU A 357 2.09 -5.03 -19.89
CA LEU A 357 2.37 -3.61 -19.69
C LEU A 357 2.27 -2.87 -21.02
N ARG A 358 1.30 -1.96 -21.11
CA ARG A 358 1.05 -1.15 -22.32
C ARG A 358 1.30 0.33 -22.10
N TYR A 359 1.24 0.81 -20.86
CA TYR A 359 1.30 2.22 -20.53
C TYR A 359 2.34 2.49 -19.45
N VAL A 360 3.25 3.41 -19.73
CA VAL A 360 4.22 3.93 -18.76
C VAL A 360 4.09 5.43 -18.73
N GLU A 361 3.93 6.00 -17.55
CA GLU A 361 3.89 7.42 -17.33
C GLU A 361 5.23 7.92 -16.77
N ILE A 362 5.77 8.97 -17.38
CA ILE A 362 7.05 9.55 -16.97
C ILE A 362 6.80 10.69 -15.99
N GLY A 363 6.99 10.44 -14.70
CA GLY A 363 6.81 11.42 -13.63
C GLY A 363 5.35 11.60 -13.22
N ASN A 364 5.10 12.67 -12.49
CA ASN A 364 3.79 13.09 -12.01
C ASN A 364 3.78 14.61 -11.90
N GLU A 365 2.69 15.25 -12.34
CA GLU A 365 2.47 16.70 -12.23
C GLU A 365 3.70 17.59 -12.45
N ASP A 366 4.54 17.28 -13.46
CA ASP A 366 5.89 17.86 -13.61
C ASP A 366 5.91 19.37 -13.91
N TRP A 367 4.73 19.98 -14.08
CA TRP A 367 4.56 21.43 -14.20
C TRP A 367 4.41 22.15 -12.85
N LEU A 368 4.19 21.44 -11.74
CA LEU A 368 3.91 22.02 -10.42
C LEU A 368 5.17 22.15 -9.56
N ALA A 369 5.82 21.04 -9.22
CA ALA A 369 6.94 21.04 -8.28
C ALA A 369 8.16 21.76 -8.87
N GLY A 370 8.80 22.61 -8.05
CA GLY A 370 9.99 23.36 -8.47
C GLY A 370 9.77 24.33 -9.63
N TYR A 371 8.53 24.76 -9.91
CA TYR A 371 8.23 25.68 -11.01
C TYR A 371 9.05 26.99 -10.92
N PRO A 372 9.64 27.47 -12.04
CA PRO A 372 9.55 26.91 -13.40
C PRO A 372 10.59 25.84 -13.73
N ALA A 373 11.63 25.66 -12.90
CA ALA A 373 12.76 24.79 -13.21
C ALA A 373 12.37 23.31 -13.37
N GLY A 374 11.42 22.81 -12.57
CA GLY A 374 10.86 21.47 -12.74
C GLY A 374 10.26 21.27 -14.13
N TRP A 375 9.42 22.21 -14.57
CA TRP A 375 8.81 22.17 -15.90
C TRP A 375 9.82 22.35 -17.03
N ASP A 376 10.72 23.33 -16.93
CA ASP A 376 11.73 23.60 -17.95
C ASP A 376 12.61 22.36 -18.18
N SER A 377 13.08 21.73 -17.11
CA SER A 377 13.86 20.48 -17.21
C SER A 377 13.08 19.30 -17.77
N TYR A 378 11.77 19.22 -17.50
CA TYR A 378 10.89 18.19 -18.08
C TYR A 378 10.92 18.26 -19.61
N GLN A 379 10.72 19.47 -20.15
CA GLN A 379 10.67 19.72 -21.57
C GLN A 379 12.04 19.64 -22.25
N GLU A 380 13.10 20.10 -21.57
CA GLU A 380 14.44 20.19 -22.15
C GLU A 380 15.12 18.83 -22.25
N TYR A 381 15.08 18.00 -21.20
CA TYR A 381 15.81 16.72 -21.21
C TYR A 381 15.08 15.56 -20.52
N ARG A 382 14.36 15.75 -19.40
CA ARG A 382 13.87 14.60 -18.62
C ARG A 382 12.91 13.73 -19.41
N PHE A 383 11.87 14.33 -19.97
CA PHE A 383 10.91 13.58 -20.77
C PHE A 383 11.46 13.12 -22.13
N PRO A 384 12.11 13.96 -22.97
CA PRO A 384 12.64 13.52 -24.26
C PRO A 384 13.66 12.38 -24.17
N LEU A 385 14.53 12.39 -23.15
CA LEU A 385 15.51 11.33 -22.96
C LEU A 385 14.84 10.02 -22.50
N PHE A 386 13.87 10.08 -21.59
CA PHE A 386 13.08 8.89 -21.19
C PHE A 386 12.28 8.31 -22.35
N LEU A 387 11.53 9.16 -23.07
CA LEU A 387 10.73 8.75 -24.22
C LEU A 387 11.60 8.03 -25.25
N LYS A 388 12.76 8.59 -25.57
CA LYS A 388 13.71 7.97 -26.48
C LYS A 388 14.16 6.60 -25.96
N ALA A 389 14.58 6.52 -24.69
CA ALA A 389 15.10 5.30 -24.11
C ALA A 389 14.04 4.18 -24.06
N ILE A 390 12.80 4.50 -23.70
CA ILE A 390 11.69 3.53 -23.68
C ILE A 390 11.33 3.11 -25.11
N ASN A 391 11.19 4.04 -26.06
CA ASN A 391 10.87 3.69 -27.45
C ASN A 391 11.96 2.80 -28.10
N GLU A 392 13.23 2.99 -27.71
CA GLU A 392 14.33 2.14 -28.17
C GLU A 392 14.30 0.74 -27.54
N ALA A 393 13.97 0.61 -26.25
CA ALA A 393 13.98 -0.66 -25.53
C ALA A 393 12.67 -1.47 -25.66
N TYR A 394 11.53 -0.76 -25.68
CA TYR A 394 10.17 -1.29 -25.58
C TYR A 394 9.22 -0.57 -26.56
N PRO A 395 9.37 -0.80 -27.88
CA PRO A 395 8.67 -0.02 -28.92
C PRO A 395 7.14 -0.17 -28.91
N ASP A 396 6.60 -1.18 -28.21
CA ASP A 396 5.17 -1.44 -28.10
C ASP A 396 4.53 -0.76 -26.86
N ILE A 397 5.33 -0.16 -25.97
CA ILE A 397 4.84 0.61 -24.82
C ILE A 397 4.41 2.00 -25.28
N VAL A 398 3.23 2.43 -24.83
CA VAL A 398 2.75 3.79 -24.99
C VAL A 398 3.22 4.62 -23.80
N VAL A 399 4.05 5.63 -24.08
CA VAL A 399 4.54 6.57 -23.06
C VAL A 399 3.52 7.70 -22.84
N ILE A 400 3.27 8.02 -21.58
CA ILE A 400 2.40 9.10 -21.11
C ILE A 400 3.28 10.21 -20.51
N ALA A 401 3.03 11.45 -20.91
CA ALA A 401 3.68 12.64 -20.38
C ALA A 401 2.85 13.25 -19.24
N SER A 402 3.47 13.56 -18.12
CA SER A 402 2.89 14.19 -16.91
C SER A 402 2.81 15.72 -17.02
N GLY A 403 2.54 16.26 -18.21
CA GLY A 403 2.42 17.69 -18.46
C GLY A 403 0.97 18.14 -18.67
N SER A 404 0.55 19.23 -18.03
CA SER A 404 -0.82 19.77 -18.19
C SER A 404 -1.04 20.40 -19.56
N THR A 405 -2.09 19.96 -20.26
CA THR A 405 -2.60 20.61 -21.48
C THR A 405 -3.65 21.70 -21.21
N HIS A 406 -4.12 21.81 -19.97
CA HIS A 406 -5.18 22.75 -19.55
C HIS A 406 -4.65 24.03 -18.89
N ASP A 407 -3.44 24.01 -18.32
CA ASP A 407 -2.81 25.16 -17.64
C ASP A 407 -2.01 26.08 -18.57
N GLY A 408 -2.24 25.97 -19.88
CA GLY A 408 -1.67 26.88 -20.89
C GLY A 408 -0.37 26.40 -21.55
N TYR A 409 0.12 25.20 -21.23
CA TYR A 409 1.34 24.63 -21.84
C TYR A 409 0.99 23.87 -23.13
N LYS A 410 1.30 24.47 -24.29
CA LYS A 410 0.83 24.02 -25.62
C LYS A 410 1.79 23.11 -26.40
N ASN A 411 2.86 22.62 -25.78
CA ASN A 411 3.93 21.91 -26.49
C ASN A 411 4.35 20.62 -25.77
N LEU A 412 3.44 19.66 -25.66
CA LEU A 412 3.85 18.27 -25.38
C LEU A 412 4.59 17.73 -26.61
N PRO A 413 5.68 16.96 -26.46
CA PRO A 413 6.33 16.30 -27.58
C PRO A 413 5.35 15.35 -28.28
N LEU A 414 5.22 15.49 -29.59
CA LEU A 414 4.14 14.98 -30.47
C LEU A 414 3.93 13.45 -30.51
N GLU A 415 4.63 12.65 -29.72
CA GLU A 415 4.61 11.18 -29.78
C GLU A 415 4.08 10.48 -28.52
N ALA A 416 3.67 11.22 -27.50
CA ALA A 416 3.14 10.67 -26.25
C ALA A 416 1.69 11.07 -25.98
N LEU A 417 0.98 10.23 -25.22
CA LEU A 417 -0.30 10.62 -24.63
C LEU A 417 -0.05 11.63 -23.51
N ALA A 418 -0.98 12.57 -23.31
CA ALA A 418 -0.95 13.49 -22.19
C ALA A 418 -1.67 12.88 -20.99
N ASP A 419 -1.12 13.04 -19.79
CA ASP A 419 -1.91 12.85 -18.58
C ASP A 419 -3.03 13.92 -18.53
N TYR A 420 -4.23 13.48 -18.22
CA TYR A 420 -5.44 14.29 -18.19
C TYR A 420 -5.96 14.34 -16.76
N GLU A 421 -5.34 15.17 -15.93
CA GLU A 421 -5.92 15.53 -14.64
C GLU A 421 -6.93 16.68 -14.85
N SER A 422 -8.15 16.51 -14.34
CA SER A 422 -9.27 17.45 -14.48
C SER A 422 -9.77 17.97 -13.14
#